data_AF-A0A455XB01-F1
#
_entry.id   AF-A0A455XB01-F1
#
_cell.length_a   1.000
_cell.length_b   1.000
_cell.length_c   1.000
_cell.angle_alpha   90.00
_cell.angle_beta   90.00
_cell.angle_gamma   90.00
#
_symmetry.space_group_name_H-M   'P 1'
#
loop_
_entity.id
_entity.type
_entity.pdbx_description
1 polymer ?
#
loop_
_entity_poly.entity_id
_entity_poly.type
_entity_poly.pdbx_seq_one_letter_code
_entity_poly.pdbx_strand_id
1 'polypeptide(L)'
;MDNYATHKHPEVMAWLVKHLRFHIHFTPTSSSWLNMVERFFRDITDKRIRRGAFTSVAELEAAINEYIAVHNARPKPFVWTAKASDILAKVTRARTTLNKYTYN
;
A
#
# COMPACT_ATOMS: atom_id res chain seq x y z
N MET A 1 -4.58 -3.63 -5.29
CA MET A 1 -3.20 -3.36 -5.75
C MET A 1 -3.10 -1.89 -6.11
N ASP A 2 -1.93 -1.26 -5.98
CA ASP A 2 -1.78 0.10 -6.49
C ASP A 2 -1.90 0.13 -8.03
N ASN A 3 -2.08 1.32 -8.59
CA ASN A 3 -2.35 1.51 -10.00
C ASN A 3 -1.09 1.75 -10.86
N TYR A 4 0.09 1.41 -10.34
CA TYR A 4 1.37 1.61 -11.00
C TYR A 4 1.45 0.91 -12.37
N ALA A 5 2.23 1.49 -13.29
CA ALA A 5 2.26 1.09 -14.69
C ALA A 5 2.64 -0.38 -14.88
N THR A 6 3.57 -0.89 -14.07
CA THR A 6 4.00 -2.31 -14.11
C THR A 6 2.83 -3.28 -13.94
N HIS A 7 1.84 -2.93 -13.11
CA HIS A 7 0.67 -3.78 -12.89
C HIS A 7 -0.33 -3.80 -14.07
N LYS A 8 -0.18 -2.88 -15.02
CA LYS A 8 -1.00 -2.76 -16.22
C LYS A 8 -0.23 -3.11 -17.49
N HIS A 9 1.01 -3.58 -17.36
CA HIS A 9 1.83 -3.97 -18.50
C HIS A 9 1.10 -5.06 -19.32
N PRO A 10 1.19 -5.04 -20.67
CA PRO A 10 0.46 -5.99 -21.52
C PRO A 10 0.69 -7.46 -21.16
N GLU A 11 1.92 -7.84 -20.79
CA GLU A 11 2.23 -9.21 -20.37
C GLU A 11 1.56 -9.60 -19.06
N VAL A 12 1.49 -8.67 -18.09
CA VAL A 12 0.80 -8.89 -16.81
C VAL A 12 -0.70 -9.05 -17.06
N MET A 13 -1.28 -8.20 -17.90
CA MET A 13 -2.70 -8.30 -18.26
C MET A 13 -3.02 -9.60 -19.01
N ALA A 14 -2.17 -9.99 -19.97
CA ALA A 14 -2.30 -11.25 -20.69
C ALA A 14 -2.20 -12.47 -19.75
N TRP A 15 -1.33 -12.40 -18.74
CA TRP A 15 -1.25 -13.41 -17.71
C TRP A 15 -2.53 -13.45 -16.86
N LEU A 16 -3.05 -12.32 -16.41
CA LEU A 16 -4.28 -12.24 -15.60
C LEU A 16 -5.50 -12.82 -16.32
N VAL A 17 -5.65 -12.56 -17.63
CA VAL A 17 -6.73 -13.13 -18.46
C VAL A 17 -6.68 -14.67 -18.48
N LYS A 18 -5.49 -15.27 -18.42
CA LYS A 18 -5.31 -16.73 -18.36
C LYS A 18 -5.52 -17.30 -16.95
N HIS A 19 -5.54 -16.46 -15.91
CA HIS A 19 -5.60 -16.88 -14.51
C HIS A 19 -6.79 -16.26 -13.79
N LEU A 20 -8.00 -16.70 -14.14
CA LEU A 20 -9.28 -16.15 -13.67
C LEU A 20 -9.51 -16.23 -12.15
N ARG A 21 -8.65 -16.94 -11.40
CA ARG A 21 -8.69 -16.93 -9.92
C ARG A 21 -8.35 -15.55 -9.34
N PHE A 22 -7.69 -14.68 -10.10
CA PHE A 22 -7.28 -13.36 -9.64
C PHE A 22 -8.20 -12.27 -10.19
N HIS A 23 -8.94 -11.62 -9.30
CA HIS A 23 -9.73 -10.42 -9.61
C HIS A 23 -9.00 -9.18 -9.06
N ILE A 24 -8.42 -8.39 -9.96
CA ILE A 24 -7.61 -7.23 -9.55
C ILE A 24 -8.50 -6.00 -9.34
N HIS A 25 -8.47 -5.47 -8.12
CA HIS A 25 -9.00 -4.16 -7.79
C HIS A 25 -7.84 -3.17 -7.61
N PHE A 26 -7.78 -2.17 -8.48
CA PHE A 26 -6.79 -1.11 -8.42
C PHE A 26 -7.24 0.00 -7.46
N THR A 27 -6.35 0.47 -6.60
CA THR A 27 -6.65 1.66 -5.78
C THR A 27 -6.78 2.88 -6.69
N PRO A 28 -7.75 3.79 -6.45
CA PRO A 28 -7.86 5.02 -7.22
C PRO A 28 -6.59 5.88 -7.11
N THR A 29 -6.37 6.73 -8.11
CA THR A 29 -5.25 7.70 -8.08
C THR A 29 -5.30 8.53 -6.79
N SER A 30 -4.12 8.79 -6.22
CA SER A 30 -3.96 9.53 -4.96
C SER A 30 -4.61 8.85 -3.73
N SER A 31 -4.87 7.54 -3.80
CA SER A 31 -5.47 6.76 -2.70
C SER A 31 -4.53 5.67 -2.16
N SER A 32 -3.22 5.94 -2.10
CA SER A 32 -2.21 5.01 -1.57
C SER A 32 -2.49 4.56 -0.12
N TRP A 33 -3.23 5.38 0.65
CA TRP A 33 -3.68 5.04 1.99
C TRP A 33 -4.58 3.79 2.08
N LEU A 34 -5.22 3.39 0.95
CA LEU A 34 -5.98 2.14 0.81
C LEU A 34 -5.08 0.92 0.59
N ASN A 35 -3.82 1.12 0.21
CA ASN A 35 -2.90 0.03 -0.07
C ASN A 35 -2.29 -0.52 1.23
N MET A 36 -2.86 -1.63 1.74
CA MET A 36 -2.42 -2.20 3.02
C MET A 36 -0.99 -2.73 3.00
N VAL A 37 -0.47 -3.12 1.82
CA VAL A 37 0.93 -3.58 1.71
C VAL A 37 1.92 -2.44 2.03
N GLU A 38 1.59 -1.19 1.69
CA GLU A 38 2.41 -0.03 2.04
C GLU A 38 2.46 0.20 3.56
N ARG A 39 1.37 -0.13 4.28
CA ARG A 39 1.37 -0.10 5.75
C ARG A 39 2.31 -1.17 6.32
N PHE A 40 2.32 -2.36 5.73
CA PHE A 40 3.26 -3.41 6.11
C PHE A 40 4.71 -2.96 5.88
N PHE A 41 5.02 -2.34 4.74
CA PHE A 41 6.36 -1.83 4.44
C PHE A 41 6.82 -0.73 5.40
N ARG A 42 5.94 0.20 5.77
CA ARG A 42 6.26 1.18 6.83
C ARG A 42 6.61 0.46 8.14
N ASP A 43 5.79 -0.50 8.54
CA ASP A 43 5.95 -1.19 9.81
C ASP A 43 7.25 -2.00 9.89
N ILE A 44 7.60 -2.79 8.87
CA ILE A 44 8.88 -3.53 8.84
C ILE A 44 10.08 -2.57 8.78
N THR A 45 9.95 -1.46 8.06
CA THR A 45 10.99 -0.43 7.98
C THR A 45 11.31 0.14 9.37
N ASP A 46 10.28 0.54 10.11
CA ASP A 46 10.44 1.20 11.42
C ASP A 46 10.77 0.21 12.56
N LYS A 47 10.25 -1.02 12.49
CA LYS A 47 10.38 -2.01 13.56
C LYS A 47 11.57 -2.94 13.41
N ARG A 48 12.02 -3.23 12.19
CA ARG A 48 13.13 -4.18 11.93
C ARG A 48 14.29 -3.54 11.19
N ILE A 49 14.06 -2.91 10.04
CA ILE A 49 15.15 -2.50 9.14
C ILE A 49 15.95 -1.35 9.74
N ARG A 50 15.30 -0.24 10.15
CA ARG A 50 15.98 0.93 10.71
C ARG A 50 16.62 0.70 12.08
N ARG A 51 16.28 -0.41 12.74
CA ARG A 51 16.81 -0.79 14.07
C ARG A 51 17.90 -1.84 13.98
N GLY A 52 18.13 -2.42 12.80
CA GLY A 52 19.17 -3.40 12.57
C GLY A 52 20.41 -2.76 11.96
N ALA A 53 21.56 -3.38 12.22
CA ALA A 53 22.77 -3.21 11.42
C ALA A 53 23.02 -4.57 10.77
N PHE A 54 23.21 -4.59 9.44
CA PHE A 54 23.39 -5.80 8.67
C PHE A 54 24.72 -5.73 7.95
N THR A 55 25.50 -6.80 8.04
CA THR A 55 26.83 -6.94 7.46
C THR A 55 26.82 -7.59 6.08
N SER A 56 25.68 -8.16 5.67
CA SER A 56 25.48 -8.79 4.36
C SER A 56 24.02 -8.74 3.92
N VAL A 57 23.78 -8.96 2.63
CA VAL A 57 22.43 -9.11 2.06
C VAL A 57 21.70 -10.32 2.65
N ALA A 58 22.41 -11.45 2.83
CA ALA A 58 21.83 -12.66 3.40
C ALA A 58 21.32 -12.44 4.83
N GLU A 59 22.02 -11.62 5.63
CA GLU A 59 21.59 -11.25 6.98
C GLU A 59 20.32 -10.39 6.95
N LEU A 60 20.24 -9.42 6.02
CA LEU A 60 19.04 -8.61 5.83
C LEU A 60 17.83 -9.47 5.40
N GLU A 61 18.03 -10.40 4.46
CA GLU A 61 16.99 -11.33 4.01
C GLU A 61 16.48 -12.21 5.14
N ALA A 62 17.38 -12.76 5.96
CA ALA A 62 17.01 -13.55 7.13
C ALA A 62 16.18 -12.73 8.13
N ALA A 63 16.58 -11.48 8.39
CA ALA A 63 15.85 -10.56 9.27
C ALA A 63 14.45 -10.20 8.75
N ILE A 64 14.29 -10.05 7.42
CA ILE A 64 12.99 -9.81 6.79
C ILE A 64 12.09 -11.04 6.92
N ASN A 65 12.62 -12.25 6.62
CA ASN A 65 11.88 -13.50 6.72
C ASN A 65 11.43 -13.79 8.15
N GLU A 66 12.30 -13.57 9.14
CA GLU A 66 11.96 -13.67 10.56
C GLU A 66 10.81 -12.71 10.94
N TYR A 67 10.88 -11.45 10.51
CA TYR A 67 9.83 -10.47 10.78
C TYR A 67 8.49 -10.90 10.16
N ILE A 68 8.50 -11.42 8.93
CA ILE A 68 7.30 -11.94 8.25
C ILE A 68 6.72 -13.13 9.03
N ALA A 69 7.56 -14.07 9.46
CA ALA A 69 7.12 -15.24 10.23
C ALA A 69 6.44 -14.83 11.55
N VAL A 70 7.05 -13.90 12.29
CA VAL A 70 6.49 -13.36 13.55
C VAL A 70 5.18 -12.61 13.30
N HIS A 71 5.13 -11.78 12.25
CA HIS A 71 3.91 -11.05 11.87
C HIS A 71 2.76 -12.02 11.53
N ASN A 72 3.04 -13.06 10.75
CA ASN A 72 2.04 -14.05 10.31
C ASN A 72 1.60 -15.00 11.43
N ALA A 73 2.43 -15.25 12.44
CA ALA A 73 2.06 -16.05 13.60
C ALA A 73 0.99 -15.37 14.47
N ARG A 74 0.90 -14.04 14.44
CA ARG A 74 -0.10 -13.25 15.19
C ARG A 74 -0.61 -12.09 14.33
N PRO A 75 -1.35 -12.39 13.26
CA PRO A 75 -1.78 -11.36 12.32
C PRO A 75 -2.75 -10.42 13.02
N LYS A 76 -2.52 -9.12 12.89
CA LYS A 76 -3.44 -8.09 13.35
C LYS A 76 -4.11 -7.46 12.13
N PRO A 77 -5.43 -7.62 11.96
CA PRO A 77 -6.15 -6.94 10.90
C PRO A 77 -5.92 -5.43 10.98
N PHE A 78 -5.70 -4.79 9.83
CA PHE A 78 -5.73 -3.34 9.78
C PHE A 78 -7.16 -2.87 9.97
N VAL A 79 -7.43 -2.17 11.07
CA VAL A 79 -8.74 -1.59 11.34
C VAL A 79 -8.80 -0.20 10.74
N TRP A 80 -9.73 0.01 9.82
CA TRP A 80 -9.99 1.32 9.24
C TRP A 80 -10.79 2.18 10.22
N THR A 81 -10.21 3.29 10.67
CA THR A 81 -10.86 4.17 11.67
C THR A 81 -11.49 5.42 11.08
N ALA A 82 -11.14 5.81 9.86
CA ALA A 82 -11.70 7.00 9.22
C ALA A 82 -13.10 6.71 8.68
N LYS A 83 -14.10 7.53 9.06
CA LYS A 83 -15.45 7.36 8.52
C LYS A 83 -15.52 7.89 7.09
N ALA A 84 -16.40 7.29 6.28
CA ALA A 84 -16.65 7.77 4.92
C ALA A 84 -17.06 9.26 4.91
N SER A 85 -17.85 9.69 5.88
CA SER A 85 -18.22 11.10 6.09
C SER A 85 -17.01 12.02 6.22
N ASP A 86 -16.01 11.60 6.99
CA ASP A 86 -14.82 12.41 7.28
C ASP A 86 -13.94 12.55 6.04
N ILE A 87 -13.84 11.47 5.27
CA ILE A 87 -13.14 11.43 3.99
C ILE A 87 -13.83 12.36 2.98
N LEU A 88 -15.15 12.23 2.81
CA LEU A 88 -15.92 13.06 1.88
C LEU A 88 -15.84 14.55 2.25
N ALA A 89 -15.96 14.87 3.55
CA ALA A 89 -15.81 16.25 4.01
C ALA A 89 -14.41 16.82 3.71
N LYS A 90 -13.34 16.01 3.87
CA LYS A 90 -11.98 16.42 3.52
C LYS A 90 -11.81 16.65 2.01
N VAL A 91 -12.38 15.77 1.18
CA VAL A 91 -12.36 15.90 -0.29
C VAL A 91 -13.09 17.18 -0.73
N THR A 92 -14.28 17.46 -0.18
CA THR A 92 -15.02 18.68 -0.49
C THR A 92 -14.22 19.93 -0.15
N ARG A 93 -13.62 20.00 1.05
CA ARG A 93 -12.76 21.13 1.44
C ARG A 93 -11.59 21.32 0.48
N ALA A 94 -10.90 20.24 0.11
CA ALA A 94 -9.78 20.30 -0.82
C ALA A 94 -10.20 20.80 -2.20
N ARG A 95 -11.35 20.35 -2.72
CA ARG A 95 -11.92 20.83 -3.99
C ARG A 95 -12.28 22.30 -3.95
N THR A 96 -12.93 22.77 -2.88
CA THR A 96 -13.25 24.19 -2.71
C THR A 96 -11.99 25.06 -2.72
N THR A 97 -10.92 24.64 -2.04
CA THR A 97 -9.64 25.36 -2.06
C THR A 97 -9.05 25.38 -3.47
N LEU A 98 -8.99 24.24 -4.16
CA LEU A 98 -8.43 24.16 -5.51
C LEU A 98 -9.15 25.11 -6.48
N ASN A 99 -10.48 25.10 -6.47
CA ASN A 99 -11.28 25.94 -7.36
C ASN A 99 -11.03 27.44 -7.15
N LYS A 100 -10.72 27.89 -5.92
CA LYS A 100 -10.37 29.31 -5.68
C LYS A 100 -9.10 29.74 -6.42
N TYR A 101 -8.21 28.83 -6.75
CA TYR A 101 -6.95 29.12 -7.45
C TYR A 101 -7.02 28.84 -8.96
N THR A 102 -8.06 28.18 -9.46
CA THR A 102 -8.20 27.85 -10.89
C THR A 102 -8.96 28.92 -11.68
N TYR A 103 -9.60 29.87 -11.01
CA TYR A 103 -10.38 30.96 -11.63
C TYR A 103 -9.84 32.37 -11.30
N ASN A 104 -8.55 32.50 -10.97
CA ASN A 104 -7.82 33.76 -10.92
C ASN A 104 -6.72 33.75 -11.97
#